data_AF-A0A519G113-F1
#
_entry.id   AF-A0A519G113-F1
#
_cell.length_a   1.000
_cell.length_b   1.000
_cell.length_c   1.000
_cell.angle_alpha   90.00
_cell.angle_beta   90.00
_cell.angle_gamma   90.00
#
_symmetry.space_group_name_H-M   'P 1'
#
loop_
_entity.id
_entity.type
_entity.pdbx_description
1 polymer ?
#
loop_
_entity_poly.entity_id
_entity_poly.type
_entity_poly.pdbx_seq_one_letter_code
_entity_poly.pdbx_strand_id
1 'polypeptide(L)'
;GYRVERYDTASARSVSAERGYLRETGNLVFHGALVGVLLSVGIGGGLTYTGQTVVTEGDSFVNSIGLGYTSFNPGRFVDVESLPAYALSLDRFDVSYTPLGEPGQGQAGDFAAHITVTQPGAAQREDVVRVNHPVDLAGDRIYLMGNGYAPTITVRDADGDVVFREDVEFLPQTASMTSLGVVKVADGLPEQMGLVGFFYPTAANLHSGAMTSAFGDLLNPVLTLDVYTGDLGIDDGTPRSVYALDTGDMEQLTGRAIGVDSLELAPGDTADLPNGLGTVTFEDATASGAPEAVKRYVSLSIHRDVGAPWVLAFAVLAVLGLLAALFVPRRRMWVKASADGSSVRIEYAGLARGEDPTLGDAVERMAAEHLAAFTPAAGRGDDAATTDAPKTAKVD
;
A
#
# COMPACT_ATOMS: atom_id res chain seq x y z
N GLY A 1 34.03 -25.37 9.78
CA GLY A 1 34.94 -26.49 10.10
C GLY A 1 35.63 -26.98 8.85
N TYR A 2 36.78 -27.62 9.01
CA TYR A 2 37.49 -28.31 7.93
C TYR A 2 37.22 -29.80 8.07
N ARG A 3 36.99 -30.51 6.96
CA ARG A 3 37.10 -31.97 6.93
C ARG A 3 38.50 -32.30 6.45
N VAL A 4 39.27 -32.96 7.30
CA VAL A 4 40.65 -33.35 7.00
C VAL A 4 40.70 -34.86 6.78
N GLU A 5 41.38 -35.28 5.72
CA GLU A 5 41.62 -36.67 5.40
C GLU A 5 43.10 -36.86 5.09
N ARG A 6 43.69 -37.94 5.60
CA ARG A 6 45.11 -38.23 5.46
C ARG A 6 45.28 -39.41 4.52
N TYR A 7 46.15 -39.25 3.52
CA TYR A 7 46.53 -40.31 2.59
C TYR A 7 48.04 -40.53 2.69
N ASP A 8 48.42 -41.60 3.37
CA ASP A 8 49.81 -41.98 3.56
C ASP A 8 50.18 -43.14 2.64
N THR A 9 51.34 -43.05 2.02
CA THR A 9 51.95 -44.14 1.25
C THR A 9 53.33 -44.47 1.82
N ALA A 10 54.00 -45.52 1.35
CA ALA A 10 55.33 -45.86 1.83
C ALA A 10 56.36 -44.73 1.63
N SER A 11 56.21 -43.92 0.58
CA SER A 11 57.16 -42.88 0.18
C SER A 11 56.68 -41.43 0.36
N ALA A 12 55.41 -41.21 0.72
CA ALA A 12 54.85 -39.87 0.91
C ALA A 12 53.80 -39.83 2.01
N ARG A 13 53.66 -38.65 2.63
CA ARG A 13 52.58 -38.30 3.56
C ARG A 13 51.76 -37.20 2.91
N SER A 14 50.43 -37.33 2.87
CA SER A 14 49.58 -36.26 2.32
C SER A 14 48.32 -36.05 3.13
N VAL A 15 47.87 -34.79 3.15
CA VAL A 15 46.69 -34.36 3.88
C VAL A 15 45.84 -33.52 2.92
N SER A 16 44.55 -33.85 2.85
CA SER A 16 43.52 -33.09 2.17
C SER A 16 42.64 -32.40 3.19
N ALA A 17 42.36 -31.12 3.01
CA ALA A 17 41.39 -30.38 3.81
C ALA A 17 40.31 -29.75 2.91
N GLU A 18 39.04 -29.96 3.23
CA GLU A 18 37.91 -29.34 2.54
C GLU A 18 37.22 -28.31 3.44
N ARG A 19 36.92 -27.14 2.87
CA ARG A 19 36.12 -26.07 3.47
C ARG A 19 35.01 -25.66 2.49
N GLY A 20 33.89 -25.19 3.03
CA GLY A 20 32.79 -24.63 2.23
C GLY A 20 31.44 -25.33 2.39
N TYR A 21 31.23 -26.14 3.45
CA TYR A 21 29.91 -26.72 3.76
C TYR A 21 28.79 -25.67 3.88
N LEU A 22 29.13 -24.46 4.33
CA LEU A 22 28.21 -23.32 4.38
C LEU A 22 27.65 -22.97 2.99
N ARG A 23 28.38 -23.23 1.90
CA ARG A 23 27.90 -23.04 0.52
C ARG A 23 26.79 -24.02 0.18
N GLU A 24 26.94 -25.30 0.57
CA GLU A 24 25.92 -26.33 0.34
C GLU A 24 24.69 -26.06 1.19
N THR A 25 24.88 -25.66 2.46
CA THR A 25 23.79 -25.20 3.32
C THR A 25 23.08 -23.98 2.72
N GLY A 26 23.82 -22.97 2.24
CA GLY A 26 23.26 -21.80 1.57
C GLY A 26 22.41 -22.17 0.36
N ASN A 27 22.90 -23.09 -0.47
CA ASN A 27 22.17 -23.59 -1.63
C ASN A 27 20.86 -24.31 -1.21
N LEU A 28 20.90 -25.13 -0.17
CA LEU A 28 19.70 -25.81 0.35
C LEU A 28 18.70 -24.82 0.95
N VAL A 29 19.18 -23.84 1.72
CA VAL A 29 18.34 -22.77 2.30
C VAL A 29 17.68 -21.95 1.18
N PHE A 30 18.43 -21.60 0.12
CA PHE A 30 17.89 -20.88 -1.03
C PHE A 30 16.73 -21.63 -1.69
N HIS A 31 16.95 -22.90 -2.06
CA HIS A 31 15.90 -23.70 -2.71
C HIS A 31 14.72 -23.97 -1.77
N GLY A 32 14.98 -24.27 -0.50
CA GLY A 32 13.93 -24.45 0.51
C GLY A 32 13.10 -23.18 0.73
N ALA A 33 13.76 -22.02 0.71
CA ALA A 33 13.09 -20.72 0.83
C ALA A 33 12.20 -20.41 -0.38
N LEU A 34 12.58 -20.79 -1.60
CA LEU A 34 11.71 -20.66 -2.78
C LEU A 34 10.43 -21.49 -2.64
N VAL A 35 10.54 -22.72 -2.13
CA VAL A 35 9.37 -23.55 -1.80
C VAL A 35 8.54 -22.89 -0.70
N GLY A 36 9.20 -22.33 0.32
CA GLY A 36 8.55 -21.54 1.38
C GLY A 36 7.73 -20.37 0.84
N VAL A 37 8.29 -19.56 -0.06
CA VAL A 37 7.57 -18.47 -0.74
C VAL A 37 6.36 -19.01 -1.49
N LEU A 38 6.52 -20.08 -2.27
CA LEU A 38 5.41 -20.69 -3.02
C LEU A 38 4.27 -21.13 -2.11
N LEU A 39 4.60 -21.78 -0.98
CA LEU A 39 3.61 -22.19 0.02
C LEU A 39 2.95 -20.99 0.70
N SER A 40 3.71 -19.95 1.05
CA SER A 40 3.19 -18.73 1.67
C SER A 40 2.24 -17.98 0.74
N VAL A 41 2.55 -17.88 -0.55
CA VAL A 41 1.65 -17.25 -1.53
C VAL A 41 0.40 -18.10 -1.75
N GLY A 42 0.56 -19.43 -1.92
CA GLY A 42 -0.57 -20.32 -2.18
C GLY A 42 -1.56 -20.42 -1.01
N ILE A 43 -1.05 -20.63 0.21
CA ILE A 43 -1.87 -20.76 1.42
C ILE A 43 -2.30 -19.37 1.92
N GLY A 44 -1.37 -18.42 1.97
CA GLY A 44 -1.62 -17.06 2.45
C GLY A 44 -2.61 -16.31 1.56
N GLY A 45 -2.47 -16.42 0.24
CA GLY A 45 -3.43 -15.83 -0.70
C GLY A 45 -4.84 -16.42 -0.55
N GLY A 46 -4.95 -17.70 -0.19
CA GLY A 46 -6.24 -18.32 0.12
C GLY A 46 -6.92 -17.77 1.37
N LEU A 47 -6.16 -17.22 2.33
CA LEU A 47 -6.65 -16.64 3.59
C LEU A 47 -6.70 -15.10 3.56
N THR A 48 -6.33 -14.49 2.44
CA THR A 48 -6.27 -13.04 2.26
C THR A 48 -7.60 -12.54 1.71
N TYR A 49 -8.02 -11.34 2.09
CA TYR A 49 -9.10 -10.64 1.38
C TYR A 49 -8.75 -9.18 1.15
N THR A 50 -9.37 -8.61 0.12
CA THR A 50 -9.40 -7.17 -0.10
C THR A 50 -10.84 -6.71 -0.20
N GLY A 51 -11.16 -5.60 0.44
CA GLY A 51 -12.45 -4.95 0.34
C GLY A 51 -12.30 -3.48 0.02
N GLN A 52 -13.32 -2.90 -0.58
CA GLN A 52 -13.43 -1.46 -0.82
C GLN A 52 -14.73 -0.95 -0.23
N THR A 53 -14.69 0.27 0.28
CA THR A 53 -15.85 0.98 0.79
C THR A 53 -15.70 2.47 0.54
N VAL A 54 -16.83 3.17 0.54
CA VAL A 54 -16.90 4.63 0.51
C VAL A 54 -17.61 5.05 1.80
N VAL A 55 -17.04 6.01 2.51
CA VAL A 55 -17.60 6.52 3.77
C VAL A 55 -17.66 8.04 3.68
N THR A 56 -18.84 8.59 3.91
CA THR A 56 -19.09 10.03 3.96
C THR A 56 -18.93 10.55 5.39
N GLU A 57 -18.59 11.83 5.54
CA GLU A 57 -18.43 12.45 6.85
C GLU A 57 -19.72 12.38 7.68
N GLY A 58 -19.59 11.91 8.92
CA GLY A 58 -20.71 11.62 9.82
C GLY A 58 -21.24 10.19 9.72
N ASP A 59 -20.87 9.45 8.68
CA ASP A 59 -21.29 8.06 8.50
C ASP A 59 -20.31 7.06 9.09
N SER A 60 -20.77 5.81 9.18
CA SER A 60 -20.00 4.71 9.73
C SER A 60 -20.02 3.48 8.83
N PHE A 61 -18.84 2.90 8.64
CA PHE A 61 -18.61 1.59 8.06
C PHE A 61 -18.55 0.52 9.16
N VAL A 62 -19.09 -0.67 8.86
CA VAL A 62 -18.94 -1.86 9.71
C VAL A 62 -18.28 -2.96 8.89
N ASN A 63 -17.29 -3.66 9.45
CA ASN A 63 -16.61 -4.76 8.78
C ASN A 63 -17.50 -6.01 8.66
N SER A 64 -18.43 -5.98 7.71
CA SER A 64 -19.38 -7.04 7.39
C SER A 64 -19.73 -6.98 5.90
N ILE A 65 -19.76 -8.13 5.21
CA ILE A 65 -20.00 -8.20 3.77
C ILE A 65 -21.34 -7.57 3.38
N GLY A 66 -22.39 -7.80 4.17
CA GLY A 66 -23.75 -7.39 3.79
C GLY A 66 -24.05 -5.90 3.92
N LEU A 67 -23.18 -5.12 4.59
CA LEU A 67 -23.48 -3.74 4.95
C LEU A 67 -22.35 -2.75 4.65
N GLY A 68 -21.09 -3.17 4.73
CA GLY A 68 -19.97 -2.23 4.70
C GLY A 68 -19.28 -2.08 3.35
N TYR A 69 -19.30 -3.12 2.50
CA TYR A 69 -18.42 -3.19 1.34
C TYR A 69 -19.14 -2.89 0.03
N THR A 70 -18.57 -1.99 -0.77
CA THR A 70 -18.99 -1.76 -2.16
C THR A 70 -18.39 -2.80 -3.10
N SER A 71 -17.21 -3.33 -2.77
CA SER A 71 -16.62 -4.50 -3.41
C SER A 71 -15.86 -5.35 -2.41
N PHE A 72 -15.87 -6.67 -2.59
CA PHE A 72 -15.18 -7.60 -1.71
C PHE A 72 -14.62 -8.78 -2.50
N ASN A 73 -13.31 -9.02 -2.35
CA ASN A 73 -12.58 -10.07 -3.04
C ASN A 73 -11.90 -10.99 -2.01
N PRO A 74 -12.59 -12.06 -1.58
CA PRO A 74 -12.03 -13.03 -0.65
C PRO A 74 -11.16 -14.07 -1.34
N GLY A 75 -10.10 -14.49 -0.65
CA GLY A 75 -9.39 -15.72 -0.94
C GLY A 75 -10.25 -16.95 -0.69
N ARG A 76 -9.87 -18.08 -1.30
CA ARG A 76 -10.63 -19.34 -1.31
C ARG A 76 -11.03 -19.87 0.08
N PHE A 77 -10.25 -19.58 1.10
CA PHE A 77 -10.39 -20.10 2.46
C PHE A 77 -10.80 -19.02 3.47
N VAL A 78 -11.19 -17.82 3.00
CA VAL A 78 -11.73 -16.77 3.87
C VAL A 78 -13.16 -17.15 4.24
N ASP A 79 -13.42 -17.23 5.55
CA ASP A 79 -14.76 -17.32 6.07
C ASP A 79 -15.34 -15.91 6.24
N VAL A 80 -16.36 -15.63 5.44
CA VAL A 80 -16.99 -14.32 5.34
C VAL A 80 -17.94 -14.01 6.49
N GLU A 81 -18.33 -15.03 7.26
CA GLU A 81 -19.20 -14.89 8.43
C GLU A 81 -18.39 -14.59 9.70
N SER A 82 -17.06 -14.77 9.67
CA SER A 82 -16.16 -14.60 10.81
C SER A 82 -15.10 -13.51 10.61
N LEU A 83 -15.47 -12.44 9.89
CA LEU A 83 -14.62 -11.26 9.75
C LEU A 83 -14.33 -10.58 11.11
N PRO A 84 -13.16 -9.95 11.30
CA PRO A 84 -12.87 -9.20 12.51
C PRO A 84 -13.90 -8.10 12.76
N ALA A 85 -14.57 -8.14 13.90
CA ALA A 85 -15.62 -7.17 14.22
C ALA A 85 -15.02 -5.80 14.61
N TYR A 86 -15.26 -4.80 13.77
CA TYR A 86 -15.00 -3.39 14.06
C TYR A 86 -15.91 -2.48 13.22
N ALA A 87 -16.05 -1.24 13.67
CA ALA A 87 -16.66 -0.16 12.92
C ALA A 87 -15.71 1.03 12.83
N LEU A 88 -15.83 1.79 11.75
CA LEU A 88 -15.07 3.00 11.44
C LEU A 88 -16.08 4.11 11.17
N SER A 89 -16.05 5.19 11.94
CA SER A 89 -16.81 6.41 11.65
C SER A 89 -15.88 7.43 11.02
N LEU A 90 -16.27 8.05 9.91
CA LEU A 90 -15.51 9.17 9.35
C LEU A 90 -15.95 10.46 10.02
N ASP A 91 -15.10 11.01 10.88
CA ASP A 91 -15.43 12.21 11.65
C ASP A 91 -15.23 13.47 10.78
N ARG A 92 -14.13 13.51 10.03
CA ARG A 92 -13.82 14.55 9.03
C ARG A 92 -12.73 14.08 8.06
N PHE A 93 -12.63 14.73 6.91
CA PHE A 93 -11.58 14.53 5.93
C PHE A 93 -10.93 15.85 5.52
N ASP A 94 -9.67 16.01 5.94
CA ASP A 94 -8.89 17.22 5.66
C ASP A 94 -8.03 17.02 4.41
N VAL A 95 -8.12 17.97 3.46
CA VAL A 95 -7.23 18.06 2.29
C VAL A 95 -6.58 19.43 2.26
N SER A 96 -5.26 19.47 2.14
CA SER A 96 -4.55 20.72 1.90
C SER A 96 -4.30 20.93 0.42
N TYR A 97 -4.47 22.16 -0.05
CA TYR A 97 -4.12 22.56 -1.41
C TYR A 97 -3.12 23.71 -1.37
N THR A 98 -2.20 23.74 -2.34
CA THR A 98 -1.36 24.93 -2.55
C THR A 98 -2.26 26.11 -2.92
N PRO A 99 -2.18 27.24 -2.19
CA PRO A 99 -3.04 28.40 -2.41
C PRO A 99 -2.98 28.96 -3.83
N LEU A 100 -4.07 29.60 -4.24
CA LEU A 100 -4.11 30.37 -5.50
C LEU A 100 -3.10 31.52 -5.45
N GLY A 101 -2.33 31.69 -6.53
CA GLY A 101 -1.28 32.71 -6.64
C GLY A 101 0.13 32.22 -6.29
N GLU A 102 0.28 30.99 -5.79
CA GLU A 102 1.59 30.38 -5.51
C GLU A 102 2.05 29.41 -6.61
N PRO A 103 3.37 29.19 -6.78
CA PRO A 103 3.88 28.15 -7.67
C PRO A 103 3.33 26.77 -7.26
N GLY A 104 2.63 26.11 -8.18
CA GLY A 104 1.96 24.83 -7.88
C GLY A 104 0.55 24.97 -7.33
N GLN A 105 -0.08 26.15 -7.42
CA GLN A 105 -1.49 26.38 -7.03
C GLN A 105 -2.43 25.24 -7.48
N GLY A 106 -3.31 24.83 -6.58
CA GLY A 106 -4.26 23.74 -6.83
C GLY A 106 -3.68 22.33 -6.68
N GLN A 107 -2.38 22.18 -6.47
CA GLN A 107 -1.82 20.88 -6.12
C GLN A 107 -2.27 20.48 -4.71
N ALA A 108 -2.83 19.28 -4.60
CA ALA A 108 -3.15 18.69 -3.31
C ALA A 108 -1.86 18.25 -2.60
N GLY A 109 -1.78 18.51 -1.31
CA GLY A 109 -0.68 18.12 -0.44
C GLY A 109 -1.05 16.91 0.40
N ASP A 110 -1.37 17.18 1.66
CA ASP A 110 -1.76 16.18 2.66
C ASP A 110 -3.24 15.82 2.56
N PHE A 111 -3.54 14.54 2.79
CA PHE A 111 -4.90 14.00 2.87
C PHE A 111 -5.01 13.20 4.17
N ALA A 112 -5.98 13.56 5.02
CA ALA A 112 -6.13 12.98 6.35
C ALA A 112 -7.59 12.64 6.63
N ALA A 113 -7.91 11.35 6.68
CA ALA A 113 -9.20 10.86 7.14
C ALA A 113 -9.15 10.64 8.64
N HIS A 114 -9.80 11.52 9.39
CA HIS A 114 -9.95 11.41 10.82
C HIS A 114 -11.10 10.45 11.12
N ILE A 115 -10.78 9.35 11.78
CA ILE A 115 -11.72 8.27 12.01
C ILE A 115 -11.85 7.94 13.49
N THR A 116 -13.06 7.57 13.89
CA THR A 116 -13.32 6.95 15.19
C THR A 116 -13.51 5.45 15.01
N VAL A 117 -12.68 4.68 15.70
CA VAL A 117 -12.68 3.23 15.64
C VAL A 117 -13.44 2.66 16.85
N THR A 118 -14.40 1.78 16.57
CA THR A 118 -15.14 1.04 17.59
C THR A 118 -14.90 -0.45 17.43
N GLN A 119 -14.55 -1.13 18.52
CA GLN A 119 -14.37 -2.60 18.57
C GLN A 119 -15.17 -3.19 19.74
N PRO A 120 -15.74 -4.40 19.59
CA PRO A 120 -16.48 -5.04 20.67
C PRO A 120 -15.63 -5.18 21.94
N GLY A 121 -16.13 -4.67 23.06
CA GLY A 121 -15.46 -4.75 24.37
C GLY A 121 -14.25 -3.81 24.55
N ALA A 122 -13.98 -2.90 23.61
CA ALA A 122 -12.95 -1.88 23.72
C ALA A 122 -13.55 -0.47 23.83
N ALA A 123 -12.80 0.46 24.41
CA ALA A 123 -13.14 1.88 24.33
C ALA A 123 -12.96 2.38 22.89
N GLN A 124 -13.77 3.38 22.50
CA GLN A 124 -13.57 4.08 21.23
C GLN A 124 -12.20 4.75 21.21
N ARG A 125 -11.57 4.75 20.04
CA ARG A 125 -10.28 5.41 19.83
C ARG A 125 -10.30 6.18 18.52
N GLU A 126 -9.68 7.35 18.53
CA GLU A 126 -9.43 8.13 17.32
C GLU A 126 -8.20 7.59 16.59
N ASP A 127 -8.21 7.65 15.26
CA ASP A 127 -7.08 7.36 14.39
C ASP A 127 -7.11 8.25 13.14
N VAL A 128 -6.02 8.26 12.37
CA VAL A 128 -5.95 9.05 11.13
C VAL A 128 -5.37 8.21 10.01
N VAL A 129 -6.17 7.95 8.97
CA VAL A 129 -5.70 7.29 7.75
C VAL A 129 -5.16 8.35 6.80
N ARG A 130 -3.91 8.21 6.35
CA ARG A 130 -3.28 9.13 5.39
C ARG A 130 -2.71 8.38 4.19
N VAL A 131 -2.41 9.12 3.13
CA VAL A 131 -1.71 8.55 1.96
C VAL A 131 -0.37 7.96 2.41
N ASN A 132 -0.10 6.71 2.02
CA ASN A 132 1.08 5.92 2.42
C ASN A 132 1.26 5.66 3.93
N HIS A 133 0.31 6.08 4.77
CA HIS A 133 0.28 5.77 6.21
C HIS A 133 -1.06 5.11 6.54
N PRO A 134 -1.20 3.81 6.21
CA PRO A 134 -2.41 3.07 6.52
C PRO A 134 -2.53 2.80 8.03
N VAL A 135 -3.75 2.52 8.47
CA VAL A 135 -4.05 2.14 9.85
C VAL A 135 -4.20 0.63 9.93
N ASP A 136 -3.52 -0.02 10.87
CA ASP A 136 -3.73 -1.43 11.19
C ASP A 136 -4.85 -1.58 12.24
N LEU A 137 -5.88 -2.36 11.92
CA LEU A 137 -7.04 -2.60 12.77
C LEU A 137 -7.43 -4.07 12.78
N ALA A 138 -7.36 -4.71 13.95
CA ALA A 138 -7.74 -6.11 14.13
C ALA A 138 -7.07 -7.09 13.14
N GLY A 139 -5.86 -6.77 12.66
CA GLY A 139 -5.09 -7.52 11.68
C GLY A 139 -5.38 -7.17 10.21
N ASP A 140 -6.32 -6.24 9.98
CA ASP A 140 -6.57 -5.63 8.67
C ASP A 140 -5.77 -4.34 8.55
N ARG A 141 -5.50 -3.93 7.33
CA ARG A 141 -4.84 -2.68 7.02
C ARG A 141 -5.72 -1.83 6.13
N ILE A 142 -6.01 -0.61 6.59
CA ILE A 142 -6.95 0.32 5.95
C ILE A 142 -6.14 1.39 5.25
N TYR A 143 -6.32 1.49 3.94
CA TYR A 143 -5.65 2.45 3.08
C TYR A 143 -6.64 3.48 2.53
N LEU A 144 -6.24 4.74 2.51
CA LEU A 144 -6.95 5.81 1.81
C LEU A 144 -6.66 5.74 0.31
N MET A 145 -7.68 5.47 -0.50
CA MET A 145 -7.55 5.28 -1.95
C MET A 145 -8.00 6.50 -2.76
N GLY A 146 -8.99 7.21 -2.26
CA GLY A 146 -9.59 8.35 -2.97
C GLY A 146 -10.49 9.15 -2.07
N ASN A 147 -11.02 10.25 -2.61
CA ASN A 147 -11.94 11.13 -1.92
C ASN A 147 -12.79 11.89 -2.93
N GLY A 148 -13.81 12.58 -2.43
CA GLY A 148 -14.60 13.54 -3.18
C GLY A 148 -15.56 14.26 -2.25
N TYR A 149 -16.53 14.95 -2.85
CA TYR A 149 -17.60 15.63 -2.13
C TYR A 149 -18.89 14.84 -2.22
N ALA A 150 -19.67 14.88 -1.14
CA ALA A 150 -20.99 14.29 -1.03
C ALA A 150 -22.03 15.37 -0.69
N PRO A 151 -22.54 16.12 -1.69
CA PRO A 151 -23.66 17.03 -1.49
C PRO A 151 -24.87 16.33 -0.86
N THR A 152 -25.42 16.93 0.20
CA THR A 152 -26.71 16.50 0.75
C THR A 152 -27.83 17.05 -0.12
N ILE A 153 -28.58 16.17 -0.77
CA ILE A 153 -29.66 16.54 -1.69
C ILE A 153 -30.99 16.12 -1.08
N THR A 154 -31.94 17.06 -1.01
CA THR A 154 -33.32 16.77 -0.57
C THR A 154 -34.28 17.01 -1.71
N VAL A 155 -35.13 16.03 -2.01
CA VAL A 155 -36.25 16.17 -2.95
C VAL A 155 -37.55 16.14 -2.16
N ARG A 156 -38.43 17.09 -2.47
CA ARG A 156 -39.79 17.16 -1.94
C ARG A 156 -40.78 17.05 -3.08
N ASP A 157 -41.89 16.37 -2.84
CA ASP A 157 -42.99 16.28 -3.80
C ASP A 157 -43.78 17.61 -3.90
N ALA A 158 -44.85 17.59 -4.69
CA ALA A 158 -45.73 18.75 -4.90
C ALA A 158 -46.48 19.20 -3.63
N ASP A 159 -46.67 18.30 -2.66
CA ASP A 159 -47.33 18.59 -1.38
C ASP A 159 -46.32 19.09 -0.32
N GLY A 160 -45.01 18.98 -0.61
CA GLY A 160 -43.90 19.45 0.22
C GLY A 160 -43.28 18.36 1.10
N ASP A 161 -43.74 17.12 0.97
CA ASP A 161 -43.24 15.98 1.72
C ASP A 161 -41.88 15.52 1.19
N VAL A 162 -40.97 15.13 2.08
CA VAL A 162 -39.62 14.66 1.69
C VAL A 162 -39.72 13.25 1.15
N VAL A 163 -39.36 13.09 -0.12
CA VAL A 163 -39.34 11.79 -0.82
C VAL A 163 -37.94 11.22 -1.00
N PHE A 164 -36.92 12.08 -0.91
CA PHE A 164 -35.51 11.68 -0.94
C PHE A 164 -34.69 12.65 -0.09
N ARG A 165 -33.76 12.13 0.73
CA ARG A 165 -32.74 12.92 1.42
C ARG A 165 -31.52 12.06 1.70
N GLU A 166 -30.44 12.28 0.96
CA GLU A 166 -29.18 11.54 1.13
C GLU A 166 -27.97 12.43 0.85
N ASP A 167 -26.82 12.02 1.40
CA ASP A 167 -25.51 12.53 1.00
C ASP A 167 -25.04 11.73 -0.22
N VAL A 168 -25.04 12.36 -1.40
CA VAL A 168 -24.80 11.64 -2.66
C VAL A 168 -23.35 11.81 -3.06
N GLU A 169 -22.60 10.72 -3.29
CA GLU A 169 -21.19 10.85 -3.66
C GLU A 169 -21.01 11.26 -5.13
N PHE A 170 -20.46 12.44 -5.35
CA PHE A 170 -20.11 12.94 -6.68
C PHE A 170 -18.66 12.56 -7.00
N LEU A 171 -18.48 11.71 -8.02
CA LEU A 171 -17.20 11.13 -8.39
C LEU A 171 -16.34 12.13 -9.19
N PRO A 172 -15.11 12.47 -8.73
CA PRO A 172 -14.22 13.37 -9.45
C PRO A 172 -13.86 12.87 -10.85
N GLN A 173 -14.04 13.75 -11.84
CA GLN A 173 -13.68 13.55 -13.24
C GLN A 173 -12.40 14.32 -13.62
N THR A 174 -11.94 15.22 -12.75
CA THR A 174 -10.76 16.07 -12.98
C THR A 174 -9.97 16.25 -11.68
N ALA A 175 -8.71 16.68 -11.79
CA ALA A 175 -7.86 16.95 -10.62
C ALA A 175 -8.39 18.10 -9.74
N SER A 176 -9.12 19.05 -10.32
CA SER A 176 -9.77 20.16 -9.61
C SER A 176 -11.14 19.78 -9.02
N MET A 177 -11.49 18.50 -8.97
CA MET A 177 -12.74 18.01 -8.37
C MET A 177 -14.01 18.49 -9.09
N THR A 178 -13.98 18.66 -10.42
CA THR A 178 -15.24 18.61 -11.18
C THR A 178 -15.75 17.19 -11.14
N SER A 179 -16.91 16.99 -10.52
CA SER A 179 -17.38 15.66 -10.14
C SER A 179 -18.75 15.37 -10.75
N LEU A 180 -18.98 14.12 -11.18
CA LEU A 180 -20.25 13.64 -11.74
C LEU A 180 -21.01 12.85 -10.69
N GLY A 181 -22.31 13.12 -10.56
CA GLY A 181 -23.20 12.41 -9.65
C GLY A 181 -24.52 12.04 -10.31
N VAL A 182 -25.18 11.04 -9.72
CA VAL A 182 -26.48 10.54 -10.14
C VAL A 182 -27.34 10.35 -8.90
N VAL A 183 -28.56 10.87 -8.94
CA VAL A 183 -29.59 10.66 -7.92
C VAL A 183 -30.74 9.86 -8.54
N LYS A 184 -31.24 8.87 -7.81
CA LYS A 184 -32.36 8.04 -8.25
C LYS A 184 -33.48 8.14 -7.21
N VAL A 185 -34.57 8.79 -7.56
CA VAL A 185 -35.77 8.93 -6.71
C VAL A 185 -36.78 7.90 -7.19
N ALA A 186 -36.78 6.74 -6.52
CA ALA A 186 -37.57 5.58 -6.93
C ALA A 186 -39.06 5.68 -6.52
N ASP A 187 -39.33 6.36 -5.40
CA ASP A 187 -40.65 6.39 -4.76
C ASP A 187 -41.04 7.82 -4.34
N GLY A 188 -42.33 8.03 -4.05
CA GLY A 188 -42.87 9.28 -3.50
C GLY A 188 -43.28 10.33 -4.54
N LEU A 189 -42.89 10.16 -5.81
CA LEU A 189 -43.34 11.00 -6.92
C LEU A 189 -44.36 10.26 -7.81
N PRO A 190 -45.15 10.97 -8.64
CA PRO A 190 -46.08 10.33 -9.58
C PRO A 190 -45.39 9.40 -10.59
N GLU A 191 -44.12 9.68 -10.90
CA GLU A 191 -43.26 8.90 -11.78
C GLU A 191 -41.84 8.88 -11.20
N GLN A 192 -41.10 7.80 -11.45
CA GLN A 192 -39.69 7.69 -11.08
C GLN A 192 -38.87 8.81 -11.71
N MET A 193 -37.89 9.32 -10.97
CA MET A 193 -37.08 10.46 -11.39
C MET A 193 -35.60 10.19 -11.20
N GLY A 194 -34.82 10.48 -12.24
CA GLY A 194 -33.37 10.49 -12.21
C GLY A 194 -32.82 11.91 -12.30
N LEU A 195 -31.82 12.22 -11.50
CA LEU A 195 -31.04 13.46 -11.64
C LEU A 195 -29.62 13.10 -12.05
N VAL A 196 -29.12 13.71 -13.11
CA VAL A 196 -27.72 13.55 -13.54
C VAL A 196 -27.06 14.91 -13.49
N GLY A 197 -25.93 15.03 -12.81
CA GLY A 197 -25.39 16.35 -12.57
C GLY A 197 -23.92 16.42 -12.26
N PHE A 198 -23.42 17.64 -12.21
CA PHE A 198 -22.06 17.95 -11.84
C PHE A 198 -22.00 18.80 -10.59
N PHE A 199 -21.04 18.47 -9.72
CA PHE A 199 -20.66 19.29 -8.57
C PHE A 199 -19.31 19.97 -8.83
N TYR A 200 -19.23 21.24 -8.47
CA TYR A 200 -18.05 22.07 -8.64
C TYR A 200 -17.72 22.76 -7.31
N PRO A 201 -16.68 22.38 -6.57
CA PRO A 201 -16.35 23.03 -5.29
C PRO A 201 -15.88 24.50 -5.45
N THR A 202 -15.23 24.80 -6.58
CA THR A 202 -14.93 26.18 -7.00
C THR A 202 -15.40 26.37 -8.45
N ALA A 203 -16.66 26.75 -8.63
CA ALA A 203 -17.26 26.87 -9.95
C ALA A 203 -16.58 27.95 -10.81
N ALA A 204 -16.29 27.61 -12.06
CA ALA A 204 -15.75 28.48 -13.09
C ALA A 204 -16.26 28.08 -14.48
N ASN A 205 -16.07 28.95 -15.47
CA ASN A 205 -16.44 28.68 -16.86
C ASN A 205 -15.21 28.49 -17.73
N LEU A 206 -15.23 27.45 -18.56
CA LEU A 206 -14.28 27.28 -19.65
C LEU A 206 -14.55 28.31 -20.76
N HIS A 207 -13.58 28.50 -21.66
CA HIS A 207 -13.76 29.33 -22.85
C HIS A 207 -14.91 28.86 -23.75
N SER A 208 -15.29 27.57 -23.69
CA SER A 208 -16.45 27.02 -24.38
C SER A 208 -17.80 27.41 -23.76
N GLY A 209 -17.79 28.05 -22.59
CA GLY A 209 -19.00 28.33 -21.80
C GLY A 209 -19.49 27.13 -20.97
N ALA A 210 -18.78 26.00 -20.96
CA ALA A 210 -19.08 24.89 -20.06
C ALA A 210 -18.52 25.15 -18.65
N MET A 211 -19.27 24.79 -17.62
CA MET A 211 -18.80 24.88 -16.23
C MET A 211 -17.73 23.84 -15.93
N THR A 212 -16.85 24.18 -15.00
CA THR A 212 -15.78 23.33 -14.47
C THR A 212 -15.38 23.83 -13.08
N SER A 213 -14.49 23.10 -12.42
CA SER A 213 -13.90 23.49 -11.15
C SER A 213 -12.53 24.12 -11.40
N ALA A 214 -12.32 25.36 -10.95
CA ALA A 214 -11.02 26.01 -11.05
C ALA A 214 -10.04 25.56 -9.95
N PHE A 215 -10.57 25.11 -8.81
CA PHE A 215 -9.81 24.71 -7.63
C PHE A 215 -10.55 23.58 -6.91
N GLY A 216 -9.80 22.68 -6.26
CA GLY A 216 -10.33 21.47 -5.64
C GLY A 216 -10.96 21.65 -4.27
N ASP A 217 -10.86 22.85 -3.69
CA ASP A 217 -11.43 23.20 -2.38
C ASP A 217 -12.73 24.01 -2.51
N LEU A 218 -13.51 24.09 -1.43
CA LEU A 218 -14.79 24.82 -1.43
C LEU A 218 -14.56 26.33 -1.34
N LEU A 219 -14.78 27.05 -2.45
CA LEU A 219 -14.75 28.52 -2.47
C LEU A 219 -16.09 29.13 -2.92
N ASN A 220 -16.70 28.54 -3.95
CA ASN A 220 -18.00 28.92 -4.48
C ASN A 220 -18.67 27.65 -5.04
N PRO A 221 -19.10 26.73 -4.15
CA PRO A 221 -19.65 25.46 -4.58
C PRO A 221 -20.95 25.65 -5.36
N VAL A 222 -21.08 24.92 -6.47
CA VAL A 222 -22.28 24.88 -7.30
C VAL A 222 -22.60 23.43 -7.66
N LEU A 223 -23.89 23.10 -7.60
CA LEU A 223 -24.47 21.86 -8.08
C LEU A 223 -25.32 22.15 -9.30
N THR A 224 -25.08 21.42 -10.40
CA THR A 224 -25.92 21.46 -11.60
C THR A 224 -26.60 20.12 -11.82
N LEU A 225 -27.89 20.11 -12.13
CA LEU A 225 -28.70 18.89 -12.29
C LEU A 225 -29.56 18.95 -13.55
N ASP A 226 -29.46 17.91 -14.36
CA ASP A 226 -30.40 17.57 -15.42
C ASP A 226 -31.44 16.59 -14.87
N VAL A 227 -32.73 16.87 -15.12
CA VAL A 227 -33.87 16.10 -14.63
C VAL A 227 -34.36 15.16 -15.71
N TYR A 228 -34.55 13.89 -15.35
CA TYR A 228 -35.12 12.84 -16.18
C TYR A 228 -36.28 12.16 -15.46
N THR A 229 -37.34 11.80 -16.19
CA THR A 229 -38.45 11.00 -15.67
C THR A 229 -38.63 9.72 -16.48
N GLY A 230 -39.08 8.66 -15.83
CA GLY A 230 -39.28 7.34 -16.43
C GLY A 230 -38.62 6.22 -15.63
N ASP A 231 -38.57 5.03 -16.23
CA ASP A 231 -38.03 3.83 -15.59
C ASP A 231 -36.52 3.96 -15.30
N LEU A 232 -36.15 3.85 -14.02
CA LEU A 232 -34.76 3.87 -13.55
C LEU A 232 -34.02 2.56 -13.82
N GLY A 233 -34.72 1.50 -14.25
CA GLY A 233 -34.18 0.18 -14.53
C GLY A 233 -33.79 -0.61 -13.28
N ILE A 234 -34.38 -0.26 -12.13
CA ILE A 234 -34.05 -0.83 -10.80
C ILE A 234 -35.11 -1.80 -10.27
N ASP A 235 -36.28 -1.88 -10.90
CA ASP A 235 -37.42 -2.68 -10.42
C ASP A 235 -37.31 -4.19 -10.76
N ASP A 236 -36.44 -4.54 -11.70
CA ASP A 236 -36.29 -5.93 -12.20
C ASP A 236 -35.36 -6.81 -11.34
N GLY A 237 -34.78 -6.25 -10.27
CA GLY A 237 -33.84 -6.94 -9.39
C GLY A 237 -32.44 -7.16 -9.97
N THR A 238 -32.17 -6.65 -11.18
CA THR A 238 -30.82 -6.65 -11.77
C THR A 238 -29.97 -5.59 -11.07
N PRO A 239 -28.80 -5.94 -10.52
CA PRO A 239 -27.90 -4.94 -9.95
C PRO A 239 -27.52 -3.87 -10.97
N ARG A 240 -27.75 -2.60 -10.62
CA ARG A 240 -27.37 -1.44 -11.43
C ARG A 240 -26.29 -0.62 -10.71
N SER A 241 -25.56 0.17 -11.49
CA SER A 241 -24.61 1.13 -10.92
C SER A 241 -25.36 2.21 -10.16
N VAL A 242 -24.91 2.52 -8.95
CA VAL A 242 -25.40 3.69 -8.21
C VAL A 242 -24.90 4.99 -8.87
N TYR A 243 -23.70 4.98 -9.46
CA TYR A 243 -23.01 6.14 -10.05
C TYR A 243 -23.33 6.42 -11.52
N ALA A 244 -24.22 5.63 -12.15
CA ALA A 244 -24.63 5.83 -13.53
C ALA A 244 -26.14 5.67 -13.66
N LEU A 245 -26.72 6.35 -14.65
CA LEU A 245 -28.11 6.24 -15.04
C LEU A 245 -28.16 5.94 -16.54
N ASP A 246 -28.91 4.91 -16.91
CA ASP A 246 -29.27 4.71 -18.32
C ASP A 246 -30.47 5.61 -18.63
N THR A 247 -30.27 6.58 -19.51
CA THR A 247 -31.27 7.59 -19.86
C THR A 247 -31.92 7.32 -21.21
N GLY A 248 -31.59 6.21 -21.89
CA GLY A 248 -31.99 5.95 -23.27
C GLY A 248 -33.50 5.92 -23.50
N ASP A 249 -34.26 5.41 -22.52
CA ASP A 249 -35.73 5.29 -22.56
C ASP A 249 -36.43 6.29 -21.61
N MET A 250 -35.68 7.20 -20.99
CA MET A 250 -36.22 8.22 -20.07
C MET A 250 -36.55 9.52 -20.80
N GLU A 251 -37.54 10.27 -20.32
CA GLU A 251 -37.83 11.62 -20.79
C GLU A 251 -36.92 12.62 -20.09
N GLN A 252 -36.12 13.37 -20.87
CA GLN A 252 -35.32 14.46 -20.34
C GLN A 252 -36.19 15.72 -20.20
N LEU A 253 -36.18 16.34 -19.01
CA LEU A 253 -36.98 17.53 -18.69
C LEU A 253 -36.12 18.81 -18.58
N THR A 254 -34.84 18.70 -18.24
CA THR A 254 -33.88 19.80 -18.28
C THR A 254 -32.55 19.35 -18.90
N GLY A 255 -31.79 20.31 -19.44
CA GLY A 255 -30.44 20.09 -19.92
C GLY A 255 -30.19 20.61 -21.34
N ARG A 256 -28.91 20.80 -21.64
CA ARG A 256 -28.43 21.38 -22.91
C ARG A 256 -28.94 20.63 -24.15
N ALA A 257 -29.13 19.31 -24.06
CA ALA A 257 -29.54 18.48 -25.18
C ALA A 257 -30.94 18.86 -25.72
N ILE A 258 -31.83 19.34 -24.84
CA ILE A 258 -33.19 19.76 -25.18
C ILE A 258 -33.36 21.29 -25.18
N GLY A 259 -32.29 22.04 -24.88
CA GLY A 259 -32.30 23.50 -24.86
C GLY A 259 -33.04 24.12 -23.67
N VAL A 260 -33.20 23.36 -22.58
CA VAL A 260 -33.76 23.83 -21.30
C VAL A 260 -32.62 23.94 -20.31
N ASP A 261 -32.54 25.04 -19.56
CA ASP A 261 -31.46 25.24 -18.60
C ASP A 261 -31.48 24.14 -17.53
N SER A 262 -30.30 23.61 -17.21
CA SER A 262 -30.10 22.70 -16.07
C SER A 262 -30.44 23.45 -14.78
N LEU A 263 -30.86 22.73 -13.75
CA LEU A 263 -30.99 23.33 -12.43
C LEU A 263 -29.59 23.69 -11.93
N GLU A 264 -29.43 24.88 -11.36
CA GLU A 264 -28.18 25.37 -10.79
C GLU A 264 -28.45 25.84 -9.36
N LEU A 265 -27.73 25.27 -8.39
CA LEU A 265 -27.96 25.45 -6.95
C LEU A 265 -26.64 25.72 -6.23
N ALA A 266 -26.59 26.74 -5.39
CA ALA A 266 -25.58 26.87 -4.35
C ALA A 266 -26.06 26.17 -3.05
N PRO A 267 -25.18 25.91 -2.07
CA PRO A 267 -25.63 25.36 -0.78
C PRO A 267 -26.67 26.25 -0.12
N GLY A 268 -27.77 25.63 0.30
CA GLY A 268 -28.96 26.29 0.86
C GLY A 268 -30.04 26.64 -0.17
N ASP A 269 -29.75 26.57 -1.47
CA ASP A 269 -30.72 26.90 -2.51
C ASP A 269 -31.72 25.77 -2.76
N THR A 270 -32.91 26.17 -3.18
CA THR A 270 -34.00 25.29 -3.62
C THR A 270 -34.47 25.72 -5.00
N ALA A 271 -34.71 24.75 -5.89
CA ALA A 271 -35.29 24.97 -7.21
C ALA A 271 -36.56 24.14 -7.41
N ASP A 272 -37.48 24.66 -8.21
CA ASP A 272 -38.67 23.94 -8.65
C ASP A 272 -38.29 22.86 -9.65
N LEU A 273 -38.82 21.66 -9.44
CA LEU A 273 -38.72 20.58 -10.43
C LEU A 273 -39.74 20.82 -11.56
N PRO A 274 -39.38 20.49 -12.83
CA PRO A 274 -40.29 20.64 -13.96
C PRO A 274 -41.60 19.87 -13.76
N ASN A 275 -42.63 20.23 -14.55
CA ASN A 275 -43.93 19.56 -14.57
C ASN A 275 -44.66 19.49 -13.23
N GLY A 276 -44.28 20.34 -12.26
CA GLY A 276 -44.91 20.36 -10.93
C GLY A 276 -44.57 19.14 -10.09
N LEU A 277 -43.42 18.50 -10.33
CA LEU A 277 -42.96 17.33 -9.58
C LEU A 277 -42.55 17.65 -8.13
N GLY A 278 -42.44 18.94 -7.77
CA GLY A 278 -42.07 19.40 -6.44
C GLY A 278 -40.82 20.26 -6.48
N THR A 279 -39.90 20.05 -5.53
CA THR A 279 -38.68 20.86 -5.40
C THR A 279 -37.44 20.01 -5.09
N VAL A 280 -36.27 20.52 -5.46
CA VAL A 280 -34.98 19.97 -5.05
C VAL A 280 -34.17 21.03 -4.33
N THR A 281 -33.58 20.65 -3.20
CA THR A 281 -32.75 21.50 -2.34
C THR A 281 -31.34 20.92 -2.28
N PHE A 282 -30.34 21.78 -2.50
CA PHE A 282 -28.95 21.48 -2.14
C PHE A 282 -28.74 22.01 -0.72
N GLU A 283 -28.60 21.12 0.25
CA GLU A 283 -28.53 21.54 1.66
C GLU A 283 -27.16 22.11 2.01
N ASP A 284 -27.15 23.14 2.85
CA ASP A 284 -25.92 23.65 3.49
C ASP A 284 -25.62 22.83 4.75
N ALA A 285 -24.58 21.99 4.68
CA ALA A 285 -24.20 21.13 5.79
C ALA A 285 -23.78 21.91 7.05
N THR A 286 -23.34 23.18 6.93
CA THR A 286 -23.02 24.02 8.09
C THR A 286 -24.24 24.31 8.96
N ALA A 287 -25.45 24.33 8.37
CA ALA A 287 -26.70 24.49 9.10
C ALA A 287 -26.97 23.31 10.06
N SER A 288 -26.37 22.15 9.79
CA SER A 288 -26.42 20.95 10.63
C SER A 288 -25.19 20.74 11.53
N GLY A 289 -24.27 21.72 11.54
CA GLY A 289 -23.07 21.70 12.39
C GLY A 289 -21.81 21.11 11.75
N ALA A 290 -21.83 20.82 10.44
CA ALA A 290 -20.62 20.44 9.71
C ALA A 290 -19.64 21.63 9.61
N PRO A 291 -18.32 21.36 9.51
CA PRO A 291 -17.31 22.42 9.39
C PRO A 291 -17.36 23.17 8.05
N GLU A 292 -17.82 22.50 6.99
CA GLU A 292 -17.94 23.02 5.63
C GLU A 292 -19.38 22.87 5.12
N ALA A 293 -19.73 23.64 4.07
CA ALA A 293 -21.08 23.62 3.49
C ALA A 293 -21.42 22.33 2.75
N VAL A 294 -20.42 21.51 2.41
CA VAL A 294 -20.57 20.26 1.68
C VAL A 294 -19.71 19.21 2.36
N LYS A 295 -20.30 18.06 2.69
CA LYS A 295 -19.57 16.95 3.27
C LYS A 295 -18.58 16.37 2.26
N ARG A 296 -17.50 15.77 2.77
CA ARG A 296 -16.56 14.96 2.00
C ARG A 296 -16.84 13.48 2.20
N TYR A 297 -16.40 12.67 1.24
CA TYR A 297 -16.32 11.22 1.39
C TYR A 297 -14.88 10.76 1.13
N VAL A 298 -14.56 9.58 1.65
CA VAL A 298 -13.30 8.88 1.36
C VAL A 298 -13.59 7.49 0.83
N SER A 299 -12.77 7.04 -0.13
CA SER A 299 -12.71 5.64 -0.53
C SER A 299 -11.59 4.95 0.25
N LEU A 300 -11.95 3.89 0.96
CA LEU A 300 -11.02 3.08 1.74
C LEU A 300 -10.86 1.72 1.10
N SER A 301 -9.63 1.19 1.14
CA SER A 301 -9.36 -0.21 0.83
C SER A 301 -8.86 -0.93 2.07
N ILE A 302 -9.53 -2.03 2.40
CA ILE A 302 -9.25 -2.86 3.57
C ILE A 302 -8.56 -4.14 3.09
N HIS A 303 -7.37 -4.40 3.63
CA HIS A 303 -6.54 -5.53 3.23
C HIS A 303 -6.25 -6.41 4.44
N ARG A 304 -6.49 -7.71 4.30
CA ARG A 304 -6.07 -8.73 5.26
C ARG A 304 -5.07 -9.64 4.58
N ASP A 305 -3.78 -9.55 4.92
CA ASP A 305 -2.73 -10.41 4.34
C ASP A 305 -2.01 -11.20 5.43
N VAL A 306 -2.35 -12.48 5.53
CA VAL A 306 -1.75 -13.42 6.49
C VAL A 306 -0.42 -14.00 5.93
N GLY A 307 -0.23 -13.94 4.61
CA GLY A 307 0.92 -14.53 3.93
C GLY A 307 2.14 -13.61 3.88
N ALA A 308 1.95 -12.29 3.82
CA ALA A 308 3.01 -11.31 3.64
C ALA A 308 4.20 -11.47 4.60
N PRO A 309 4.02 -11.66 5.92
CA PRO A 309 5.16 -11.84 6.84
C PRO A 309 5.99 -13.08 6.51
N TRP A 310 5.34 -14.16 6.08
CA TRP A 310 6.01 -15.41 5.71
C TRP A 310 6.72 -15.30 4.37
N VAL A 311 6.09 -14.65 3.39
CA VAL A 311 6.73 -14.32 2.11
C VAL A 311 8.00 -13.51 2.37
N LEU A 312 7.93 -12.47 3.22
CA LEU A 312 9.09 -11.67 3.59
C LEU A 312 10.18 -12.51 4.26
N ALA A 313 9.82 -13.34 5.24
CA ALA A 313 10.78 -14.20 5.93
C ALA A 313 11.50 -15.15 4.96
N PHE A 314 10.76 -15.83 4.08
CA PHE A 314 11.38 -16.72 3.09
C PHE A 314 12.15 -15.95 2.01
N ALA A 315 11.71 -14.76 1.59
CA ALA A 315 12.48 -13.91 0.68
C ALA A 315 13.84 -13.53 1.28
N VAL A 316 13.87 -13.14 2.56
CA VAL A 316 15.13 -12.86 3.28
C VAL A 316 16.00 -14.11 3.35
N LEU A 317 15.45 -15.27 3.69
CA LEU A 317 16.19 -16.54 3.71
C LEU A 317 16.73 -16.91 2.32
N ALA A 318 15.98 -16.67 1.26
CA ALA A 318 16.41 -16.92 -0.11
C ALA A 318 17.62 -16.02 -0.44
N VAL A 319 17.55 -14.73 -0.15
CA VAL A 319 18.67 -13.80 -0.37
C VAL A 319 19.91 -14.23 0.43
N LEU A 320 19.76 -14.52 1.72
CA LEU A 320 20.88 -14.97 2.56
C LEU A 320 21.46 -16.31 2.08
N GLY A 321 20.61 -17.26 1.68
CA GLY A 321 21.02 -18.54 1.11
C GLY A 321 21.79 -18.37 -0.19
N LEU A 322 21.33 -17.49 -1.08
CA LEU A 322 21.99 -17.14 -2.33
C LEU A 322 23.37 -16.50 -2.08
N LEU A 323 23.44 -15.52 -1.18
CA LEU A 323 24.71 -14.89 -0.80
C LEU A 323 25.70 -15.91 -0.25
N ALA A 324 25.25 -16.81 0.63
CA ALA A 324 26.09 -17.89 1.15
C ALA A 324 26.51 -18.88 0.04
N ALA A 325 25.64 -19.18 -0.92
CA ALA A 325 25.95 -20.09 -2.03
C ALA A 325 26.94 -19.49 -3.05
N LEU A 326 26.94 -18.16 -3.25
CA LEU A 326 27.81 -17.47 -4.18
C LEU A 326 29.16 -17.08 -3.57
N PHE A 327 29.14 -16.49 -2.37
CA PHE A 327 30.34 -15.88 -1.77
C PHE A 327 31.12 -16.82 -0.86
N VAL A 328 30.61 -18.02 -0.55
CA VAL A 328 31.38 -19.03 0.17
C VAL A 328 32.11 -19.91 -0.84
N PRO A 329 33.43 -19.74 -1.02
CA PRO A 329 34.18 -20.63 -1.88
C PRO A 329 34.22 -22.03 -1.29
N ARG A 330 33.98 -23.04 -2.14
CA ARG A 330 34.23 -24.44 -1.79
C ARG A 330 35.59 -24.82 -2.34
N ARG A 331 36.55 -25.00 -1.45
CA ARG A 331 37.92 -25.38 -1.80
C ARG A 331 38.30 -26.65 -1.10
N ARG A 332 39.01 -27.49 -1.83
CA ARG A 332 39.81 -28.58 -1.27
C ARG A 332 41.27 -28.25 -1.52
N MET A 333 42.06 -28.38 -0.47
CA MET A 333 43.50 -28.11 -0.48
C MET A 333 44.23 -29.39 -0.13
N TRP A 334 45.36 -29.65 -0.79
CA TRP A 334 46.23 -30.78 -0.51
C TRP A 334 47.63 -30.29 -0.22
N VAL A 335 48.24 -30.92 0.78
CA VAL A 335 49.66 -30.81 1.07
C VAL A 335 50.24 -32.21 1.02
N LYS A 336 51.29 -32.40 0.22
CA LYS A 336 52.00 -33.67 0.11
C LYS A 336 53.47 -33.46 0.41
N ALA A 337 53.97 -34.18 1.41
CA ALA A 337 55.38 -34.22 1.76
C ALA A 337 55.99 -35.55 1.28
N SER A 338 57.09 -35.47 0.57
CA SER A 338 57.86 -36.63 0.12
C SER A 338 59.34 -36.43 0.42
N ALA A 339 60.04 -37.51 0.74
CA ALA A 339 61.47 -37.46 0.95
C ALA A 339 62.20 -37.25 -0.40
N ASP A 340 63.14 -36.33 -0.42
CA ASP A 340 63.98 -36.01 -1.58
C ASP A 340 65.44 -35.91 -1.11
N GLY A 341 66.09 -37.08 -0.98
CA GLY A 341 67.41 -37.21 -0.39
C GLY A 341 67.44 -36.77 1.09
N SER A 342 68.26 -35.78 1.41
CA SER A 342 68.33 -35.15 2.75
C SER A 342 67.32 -34.01 2.94
N SER A 343 66.45 -33.77 1.97
CA SER A 343 65.45 -32.70 1.98
C SER A 343 64.02 -33.26 1.94
N VAL A 344 63.04 -32.44 2.30
CA VAL A 344 61.62 -32.77 2.17
C VAL A 344 61.04 -31.89 1.08
N ARG A 345 60.52 -32.51 0.01
CA ARG A 345 59.76 -31.81 -1.01
C ARG A 345 58.31 -31.72 -0.58
N ILE A 346 57.78 -30.50 -0.49
CA ILE A 346 56.38 -30.23 -0.17
C ILE A 346 55.68 -29.68 -1.41
N GLU A 347 54.65 -30.40 -1.85
CA GLU A 347 53.79 -30.03 -2.97
C GLU A 347 52.45 -29.52 -2.43
N TYR A 348 51.98 -28.39 -2.95
CA TYR A 348 50.68 -27.79 -2.60
C TYR A 348 49.77 -27.82 -3.82
N ALA A 349 48.52 -28.22 -3.64
CA ALA A 349 47.50 -28.17 -4.68
C ALA A 349 46.19 -27.64 -4.10
N GLY A 350 45.44 -26.93 -4.94
CA GLY A 350 44.10 -26.46 -4.63
C GLY A 350 43.13 -26.84 -5.73
N LEU A 351 41.91 -27.20 -5.36
CA LEU A 351 40.79 -27.44 -6.27
C LEU A 351 39.58 -26.69 -5.74
N ALA A 352 39.02 -25.82 -6.57
CA ALA A 352 37.71 -25.24 -6.34
C ALA A 352 36.69 -25.93 -7.24
N ARG A 353 35.47 -26.11 -6.73
CA ARG A 353 34.34 -26.57 -7.56
C ARG A 353 33.65 -25.33 -8.14
N GLY A 354 33.95 -25.01 -9.40
CA GLY A 354 33.57 -23.76 -10.08
C GLY A 354 34.77 -22.83 -10.25
N GLU A 355 34.55 -21.62 -10.75
CA GLU A 355 35.59 -20.59 -10.82
C GLU A 355 35.81 -19.97 -9.44
N ASP A 356 37.06 -20.01 -8.97
CA ASP A 356 37.50 -19.31 -7.77
C ASP A 356 38.78 -18.53 -8.10
N PRO A 357 38.67 -17.23 -8.41
CA PRO A 357 39.81 -16.43 -8.84
C PRO A 357 40.87 -16.28 -7.74
N THR A 358 40.51 -16.57 -6.48
CA THR A 358 41.41 -16.43 -5.33
C THR A 358 41.98 -17.78 -4.85
N LEU A 359 41.82 -18.86 -5.65
CA LEU A 359 42.37 -20.18 -5.34
C LEU A 359 43.91 -20.17 -5.36
N GLY A 360 44.50 -19.53 -6.38
CA GLY A 360 45.96 -19.38 -6.51
C GLY A 360 46.58 -18.70 -5.28
N ASP A 361 46.10 -17.50 -4.96
CA ASP A 361 46.52 -16.74 -3.77
C ASP A 361 46.39 -17.53 -2.46
N ALA A 362 45.38 -18.41 -2.35
CA ALA A 362 45.22 -19.24 -1.17
C ALA A 362 46.23 -20.40 -1.10
N VAL A 363 46.59 -21.00 -2.24
CA VAL A 363 47.66 -22.01 -2.32
C VAL A 363 49.01 -21.38 -1.98
N GLU A 364 49.31 -20.23 -2.59
CA GLU A 364 50.58 -19.52 -2.36
C GLU A 364 50.72 -19.06 -0.91
N ARG A 365 49.67 -18.48 -0.34
CA ARG A 365 49.66 -18.08 1.08
C ARG A 365 49.87 -19.26 2.01
N MET A 366 49.25 -20.41 1.75
CA MET A 366 49.47 -21.63 2.55
C MET A 366 50.93 -22.10 2.47
N ALA A 367 51.53 -22.08 1.27
CA ALA A 367 52.93 -22.43 1.08
C ALA A 367 53.86 -21.44 1.82
N ALA A 368 53.57 -20.14 1.77
CA ALA A 368 54.33 -19.10 2.45
C ALA A 368 54.23 -19.21 3.98
N GLU A 369 53.03 -19.46 4.52
CA GLU A 369 52.81 -19.68 5.96
C GLU A 369 53.59 -20.91 6.47
N HIS A 370 53.55 -22.02 5.73
CA HIS A 370 54.34 -23.21 6.06
C HIS A 370 55.85 -22.94 5.98
N LEU A 371 56.33 -22.26 4.93
CA LEU A 371 57.75 -21.92 4.79
C LEU A 371 58.24 -21.05 5.94
N ALA A 372 57.44 -20.04 6.35
CA ALA A 372 57.74 -19.21 7.50
C ALA A 372 57.80 -20.03 8.80
N ALA A 373 56.90 -21.00 8.98
CA ALA A 373 56.91 -21.89 10.13
C ALA A 373 58.11 -22.86 10.16
N PHE A 374 58.64 -23.26 9.00
CA PHE A 374 59.83 -24.11 8.89
C PHE A 374 61.15 -23.36 9.02
N THR A 375 61.14 -22.04 8.89
CA THR A 375 62.34 -21.20 9.05
C THR A 375 62.53 -20.91 10.54
N PRO A 376 63.59 -21.41 11.20
CA PRO A 376 63.85 -21.08 12.60
C PRO A 376 64.04 -19.56 12.70
N ALA A 377 63.44 -18.91 13.71
CA ALA A 377 63.70 -17.51 14.00
C ALA A 377 65.19 -17.31 14.32
N ALA A 378 65.98 -16.97 13.31
CA ALA A 378 67.41 -16.72 13.46
C ALA A 378 67.61 -15.29 14.00
N GLY A 379 68.09 -15.17 15.25
CA GLY A 379 68.77 -13.98 15.75
C GLY A 379 68.01 -13.09 16.75
N ARG A 380 67.89 -13.53 18.01
CA ARG A 380 68.13 -12.63 19.15
C ARG A 380 69.48 -13.02 19.73
N GLY A 381 70.54 -12.53 19.10
CA GLY A 381 71.89 -12.51 19.66
C GLY A 381 72.14 -11.14 20.24
N ASP A 382 72.67 -11.12 21.45
CA ASP A 382 73.22 -9.98 22.17
C ASP A 382 74.01 -9.03 21.27
N ASP A 383 73.82 -7.72 21.45
CA ASP A 383 74.95 -6.87 21.82
C ASP A 383 74.53 -5.57 22.53
N ALA A 384 75.30 -5.30 23.57
CA ALA A 384 75.25 -4.25 24.58
C ALA A 384 75.08 -2.80 24.07
N ALA A 385 74.47 -1.94 24.90
CA ALA A 385 75.21 -0.85 25.55
C ALA A 385 74.31 -0.06 26.52
N THR A 386 74.82 0.06 27.74
CA THR A 386 74.47 1.02 28.78
C THR A 386 74.26 2.44 28.26
N THR A 387 73.10 3.04 28.57
CA THR A 387 73.02 4.48 28.85
C THR A 387 72.18 4.71 30.09
N ASP A 388 72.88 5.24 31.08
CA ASP A 388 72.44 5.78 32.35
C ASP A 388 71.28 6.77 32.19
N ALA A 389 70.32 6.69 33.10
CA ALA A 389 69.25 7.68 33.22
C ALA A 389 69.49 8.55 34.44
N PRO A 390 69.22 9.86 34.35
CA PRO A 390 68.72 10.57 35.52
C PRO A 390 67.32 11.14 35.30
N LYS A 391 66.43 10.67 36.17
CA LYS A 391 65.28 11.34 36.82
C LYS A 391 64.76 12.67 36.24
N THR A 392 63.47 12.67 35.89
CA THR A 392 62.46 13.68 36.28
C THR A 392 61.13 12.93 36.45
N ALA A 393 60.61 12.69 37.66
CA ALA A 393 59.74 13.58 38.43
C ALA A 393 58.42 13.96 37.70
N LYS A 394 57.35 13.21 38.03
CA LYS A 394 56.00 13.62 38.45
C LYS A 394 55.27 14.83 37.77
N VAL A 395 53.98 14.57 37.48
CA VAL A 395 52.78 15.46 37.56
C VAL A 395 52.63 16.41 36.37
N ASP A 396 51.50 16.58 35.66
CA ASP A 396 50.06 16.26 35.80
C ASP A 396 49.50 15.77 34.45
#